data_AF-A0A9P1MEL7-F1
#
_entry.id   AF-A0A9P1MEL7-F1
#
_cell.length_a   1.000
_cell.length_b   1.000
_cell.length_c   1.000
_cell.angle_alpha   90.00
_cell.angle_beta   90.00
_cell.angle_gamma   90.00
#
_symmetry.space_group_name_H-M   'P 1'
#
loop_
_entity.id
_entity.type
_entity.pdbx_description
1 polymer ?
#
loop_
_entity_poly.entity_id
_entity_poly.type
_entity_poly.pdbx_seq_one_letter_code
_entity_poly.pdbx_strand_id
1 'polypeptide(L)'
;MPSGEVAEAVLAACALASGGVLRGFTRHAFPYTDLTKIDDLLNVPGFIAGVTNPTFELHPEWWDVLCDLSTGRIKISAKIEPAAATEGMVYFQQQNPAYAPLVSVHSSGSSSTPDLTNDTLFVNDILKSINARHGERVIRAKWRDWVTKFTRIAAAFEETVYGASALYIGSDDLENVAAGLPTGHGYVWVDDVAKLRELAGNVTRIEGWRNTRSYYSFIQDLAQLYTVRPLKGLDLHHMHDRLRTQRLSHLQSKDIYIPFAKHVHSYDEICLCFPSRPTLVEVPQSVREARLSAHTQEMEAEMRSKLEKEGIVPEGRRIS
;
A
#
# COMPACT_ATOMS: atom_id res chain seq x y z
N MET A 1 -1.82 34.60 3.30
CA MET A 1 -1.68 33.43 4.20
C MET A 1 -0.31 33.53 4.88
N PRO A 2 -0.20 33.25 6.18
CA PRO A 2 1.10 33.21 6.87
C PRO A 2 2.03 32.17 6.27
N SER A 3 3.33 32.45 6.22
CA SER A 3 4.34 31.50 5.70
C SER A 3 4.43 30.20 6.52
N GLY A 4 4.08 30.26 7.81
CA GLY A 4 4.04 29.08 8.69
C GLY A 4 3.01 28.04 8.25
N GLU A 5 1.80 28.46 7.88
CA GLU A 5 0.75 27.54 7.42
C GLU A 5 1.12 26.84 6.10
N VAL A 6 1.82 27.56 5.21
CA VAL A 6 2.35 27.00 3.95
C VAL A 6 3.40 25.92 4.26
N ALA A 7 4.32 26.21 5.18
CA ALA A 7 5.36 25.27 5.58
C ALA A 7 4.78 24.00 6.22
N GLU A 8 3.78 24.15 7.09
CA GLU A 8 3.06 23.03 7.70
C GLU A 8 2.34 22.19 6.65
N ALA A 9 1.69 22.81 5.66
CA ALA A 9 1.01 22.09 4.58
C ALA A 9 1.98 21.24 3.75
N VAL A 10 3.18 21.75 3.44
CA VAL A 10 4.23 21.00 2.73
C VAL A 10 4.65 19.76 3.53
N LEU A 11 4.94 19.93 4.82
CA LEU A 11 5.35 18.82 5.68
C LEU A 11 4.23 17.81 5.90
N ALA A 12 2.99 18.28 6.04
CA ALA A 12 1.81 17.42 6.14
C ALA A 12 1.61 16.60 4.86
N ALA A 13 1.76 17.21 3.68
CA ALA A 13 1.68 16.51 2.40
C ALA A 13 2.75 15.41 2.31
N CYS A 14 4.00 15.70 2.69
CA CYS A 14 5.07 14.69 2.74
C CYS A 14 4.74 13.54 3.71
N ALA A 15 4.19 13.85 4.89
CA ALA A 15 3.82 12.85 5.87
C ALA A 15 2.68 11.94 5.38
N LEU A 16 1.67 12.50 4.71
CA LEU A 16 0.57 11.73 4.13
C LEU A 16 1.02 10.89 2.94
N ALA A 17 1.79 11.47 2.01
CA ALA A 17 2.30 10.76 0.84
C ALA A 17 3.22 9.60 1.20
N SER A 18 3.99 9.73 2.29
CA SER A 18 4.84 8.64 2.79
C SER A 18 4.05 7.46 3.39
N GLY A 19 2.80 7.68 3.81
CA GLY A 19 2.01 6.72 4.60
C GLY A 19 2.64 6.33 5.95
N GLY A 20 3.75 6.97 6.34
CA GLY A 20 4.62 6.51 7.43
C GLY A 20 5.41 5.22 7.13
N VAL A 21 5.42 4.78 5.87
CA VAL A 21 6.08 3.54 5.41
C VAL A 21 7.27 3.87 4.52
N LEU A 22 7.09 4.79 3.57
CA LEU A 22 8.13 5.14 2.60
C LEU A 22 9.02 6.27 3.13
N ARG A 23 10.33 6.07 3.12
CA ARG A 23 11.31 7.07 3.59
C ARG A 23 11.78 7.98 2.47
N GLY A 24 12.23 9.19 2.82
CA GLY A 24 12.95 10.09 1.91
C GLY A 24 12.15 11.24 1.30
N PHE A 25 10.84 11.35 1.60
CA PHE A 25 9.99 12.45 1.12
C PHE A 25 10.45 13.82 1.61
N THR A 26 10.93 13.91 2.85
CA THR A 26 11.40 15.17 3.45
C THR A 26 12.64 15.75 2.76
N ARG A 27 13.38 14.97 1.97
CA ARG A 27 14.55 15.47 1.22
C ARG A 27 14.18 16.33 0.03
N HIS A 28 12.97 16.15 -0.50
CA HIS A 28 12.43 16.91 -1.61
C HIS A 28 11.45 17.99 -1.10
N ALA A 29 11.29 18.11 0.22
CA ALA A 29 10.42 19.09 0.84
C ALA A 29 11.19 20.39 1.09
N PHE A 30 10.69 21.48 0.54
CA PHE A 30 11.15 22.83 0.80
C PHE A 30 9.99 23.59 1.45
N PRO A 31 9.86 23.56 2.79
CA PRO A 31 8.70 24.14 3.48
C PRO A 31 8.50 25.61 3.15
N TYR A 32 9.58 26.32 2.82
CA TYR A 32 9.51 27.69 2.32
C TYR A 32 10.66 27.95 1.33
N THR A 33 10.33 28.49 0.16
CA THR A 33 11.30 28.86 -0.89
C THR A 33 11.04 30.27 -1.43
N ASP A 34 12.12 31.02 -1.63
CA ASP A 34 12.10 32.36 -2.24
C ASP A 34 12.60 32.33 -3.69
N LEU A 35 12.28 33.38 -4.45
CA LEU A 35 12.72 33.55 -5.84
C LEU A 35 14.25 33.51 -6.01
N THR A 36 15.02 33.89 -4.98
CA THR A 36 16.48 33.90 -5.05
C THR A 36 17.10 32.51 -5.10
N LYS A 37 16.34 31.46 -4.77
CA LYS A 37 16.80 30.06 -4.74
C LYS A 37 16.12 29.22 -5.82
N ILE A 38 15.48 29.86 -6.81
CA ILE A 38 14.75 29.14 -7.85
C ILE A 38 15.68 28.26 -8.69
N ASP A 39 16.87 28.76 -9.03
CA ASP A 39 17.83 28.01 -9.83
C ASP A 39 18.30 26.73 -9.11
N ASP A 40 18.52 26.82 -7.79
CA ASP A 40 18.85 25.66 -6.96
C ASP A 40 17.69 24.68 -6.86
N LEU A 41 16.44 25.19 -6.80
CA LEU A 41 15.23 24.37 -6.73
C LEU A 41 15.01 23.58 -8.02
N LEU A 42 15.22 24.21 -9.18
CA LEU A 42 15.05 23.60 -10.50
C LEU A 42 16.13 22.55 -10.83
N ASN A 43 17.28 22.60 -10.15
CA ASN A 43 18.32 21.58 -10.27
C ASN A 43 17.97 20.27 -9.56
N VAL A 44 16.97 20.25 -8.68
CA VAL A 44 16.53 19.05 -7.96
C VAL A 44 15.57 18.25 -8.85
N PRO A 45 15.72 16.91 -8.96
CA PRO A 45 14.89 16.07 -9.85
C PRO A 45 13.39 16.03 -9.50
N GLY A 46 12.98 16.66 -8.40
CA GLY A 46 11.60 16.80 -7.97
C GLY A 46 11.51 17.49 -6.62
N PHE A 47 10.49 18.29 -6.39
CA PHE A 47 10.35 19.02 -5.14
C PHE A 47 8.89 19.27 -4.76
N ILE A 48 8.65 19.49 -3.46
CA ILE A 48 7.41 20.01 -2.90
C ILE A 48 7.80 21.29 -2.17
N ALA A 49 7.45 22.43 -2.76
CA ALA A 49 7.86 23.74 -2.26
C ALA A 49 6.67 24.55 -1.74
N GLY A 50 6.88 25.20 -0.60
CA GLY A 50 5.98 26.19 -0.04
C GLY A 50 6.37 27.58 -0.50
N VAL A 51 5.44 28.31 -1.13
CA VAL A 51 5.69 29.65 -1.64
C VAL A 51 4.55 30.59 -1.25
N THR A 52 4.88 31.84 -0.96
CA THR A 52 3.89 32.91 -0.73
C THR A 52 3.92 33.98 -1.81
N ASN A 53 4.89 33.94 -2.71
CA ASN A 53 5.06 34.93 -3.76
C ASN A 53 4.17 34.58 -4.97
N PRO A 54 3.25 35.47 -5.40
CA PRO A 54 2.36 35.21 -6.53
C PRO A 54 3.11 35.06 -7.87
N THR A 55 4.37 35.50 -7.98
CA THR A 55 5.18 35.34 -9.20
C THR A 55 5.27 33.88 -9.64
N PHE A 56 5.25 32.91 -8.72
CA PHE A 56 5.25 31.48 -9.07
C PHE A 56 4.05 31.08 -9.94
N GLU A 57 2.89 31.73 -9.79
CA GLU A 57 1.71 31.45 -10.62
C GLU A 57 1.88 31.88 -12.08
N LEU A 58 2.73 32.90 -12.33
CA LEU A 58 3.00 33.43 -13.67
C LEU A 58 4.03 32.61 -14.45
N HIS A 59 4.77 31.72 -13.78
CA HIS A 59 5.84 30.91 -14.34
C HIS A 59 5.50 29.41 -14.28
N PRO A 60 4.62 28.92 -15.18
CA PRO A 60 4.25 27.50 -15.24
C PRO A 60 5.42 26.58 -15.61
N GLU A 61 6.54 27.11 -16.09
CA GLU A 61 7.77 26.35 -16.35
C GLU A 61 8.47 25.83 -15.09
N TRP A 62 8.14 26.36 -13.90
CA TRP A 62 8.86 25.99 -12.69
C TRP A 62 8.23 24.83 -11.94
N TRP A 63 6.99 24.46 -12.23
CA TRP A 63 6.24 23.48 -11.46
C TRP A 63 5.28 22.70 -12.35
N ASP A 64 4.97 21.47 -11.95
CA ASP A 64 3.98 20.63 -12.65
C ASP A 64 2.56 20.87 -12.13
N VAL A 65 2.43 21.00 -10.80
CA VAL A 65 1.16 21.22 -10.10
C VAL A 65 1.31 22.35 -9.08
N LEU A 66 0.39 23.31 -9.12
CA LEU A 66 0.27 24.40 -8.17
C LEU A 66 -1.02 24.25 -7.37
N CYS A 67 -0.90 24.17 -6.04
CA CYS A 67 -2.05 24.12 -5.14
C CYS A 67 -2.19 25.45 -4.40
N ASP A 68 -3.28 26.17 -4.66
CA ASP A 68 -3.62 27.36 -3.91
C ASP A 68 -4.42 26.98 -2.65
N LEU A 69 -3.77 27.09 -1.50
CA LEU A 69 -4.34 26.74 -0.19
C LEU A 69 -5.47 27.69 0.24
N SER A 70 -5.51 28.93 -0.28
CA SER A 70 -6.54 29.91 0.09
C SER A 70 -7.85 29.67 -0.63
N THR A 71 -7.79 29.27 -1.90
CA THR A 71 -8.97 29.02 -2.73
C THR A 71 -9.32 27.53 -2.85
N GLY A 72 -8.39 26.64 -2.48
CA GLY A 72 -8.48 25.19 -2.70
C GLY A 72 -8.37 24.79 -4.17
N ARG A 73 -7.93 25.70 -5.06
CA ARG A 73 -7.79 25.42 -6.49
C ARG A 73 -6.46 24.76 -6.79
N ILE A 74 -6.50 23.71 -7.60
CA ILE A 74 -5.32 23.02 -8.13
C ILE A 74 -5.19 23.38 -9.59
N LYS A 75 -4.00 23.85 -9.99
CA LYS A 75 -3.64 24.15 -11.38
C LYS A 75 -2.57 23.17 -11.84
N ILE A 76 -2.73 22.66 -13.04
CA ILE A 76 -1.74 21.81 -13.71
C ILE A 76 -1.03 22.68 -14.74
N SER A 77 0.30 22.60 -14.80
CA SER A 77 1.09 23.38 -15.74
C SER A 77 0.83 22.94 -17.17
N ALA A 78 0.74 23.92 -18.07
CA ALA A 78 0.66 23.66 -19.51
C ALA A 78 2.01 23.21 -20.12
N LYS A 79 3.11 23.35 -19.37
CA LYS A 79 4.46 22.97 -19.79
C LYS A 79 4.92 21.64 -19.19
N ILE A 80 4.01 20.88 -18.57
CA ILE A 80 4.34 19.55 -18.03
C ILE A 80 4.81 18.64 -19.16
N GLU A 81 6.02 18.10 -19.01
CA GLU A 81 6.57 17.16 -19.98
C GLU A 81 5.99 15.77 -19.73
N PRO A 82 5.58 15.04 -20.79
CA PRO A 82 5.12 13.67 -20.62
C PRO A 82 6.27 12.80 -20.13
N ALA A 83 5.99 11.92 -19.17
CA ALA A 83 6.97 10.98 -18.67
C ALA A 83 7.52 10.13 -19.82
N ALA A 84 8.86 9.98 -19.87
CA ALA A 84 9.52 9.16 -20.86
C ALA A 84 9.05 7.70 -20.77
N ALA A 85 9.03 7.01 -21.92
CA ALA A 85 8.71 5.60 -21.95
C ALA A 85 9.76 4.79 -21.17
N THR A 86 9.32 4.09 -20.13
CA THR A 86 10.19 3.24 -19.32
C THR A 86 10.21 1.81 -19.86
N GLU A 87 11.29 1.06 -19.56
CA GLU A 87 11.44 -0.33 -20.00
C GLU A 87 10.29 -1.22 -19.48
N GLY A 88 9.91 -1.07 -18.20
CA GLY A 88 8.81 -1.84 -17.62
C GLY A 88 7.47 -1.58 -18.30
N MET A 89 7.27 -0.35 -18.80
CA MET A 89 6.08 -0.01 -19.59
C MET A 89 6.06 -0.76 -20.92
N VAL A 90 7.19 -0.78 -21.63
CA VAL A 90 7.32 -1.47 -22.91
C VAL A 90 7.13 -2.98 -22.74
N TYR A 91 7.80 -3.59 -21.75
CA TYR A 91 7.67 -5.02 -21.49
C TYR A 91 6.23 -5.41 -21.11
N PHE A 92 5.57 -4.61 -20.26
CA PHE A 92 4.18 -4.87 -19.90
C PHE A 92 3.25 -4.82 -21.12
N GLN A 93 3.42 -3.83 -22.01
CA GLN A 93 2.62 -3.71 -23.24
C GLN A 93 2.86 -4.88 -24.20
N GLN A 94 4.09 -5.37 -24.33
CA GLN A 94 4.43 -6.51 -25.17
C GLN A 94 3.84 -7.82 -24.64
N GLN A 95 3.92 -8.04 -23.33
CA GLN A 95 3.38 -9.24 -22.66
C GLN A 95 1.85 -9.21 -22.62
N ASN A 96 1.24 -8.03 -22.54
CA ASN A 96 -0.20 -7.83 -22.38
C ASN A 96 -0.79 -6.87 -23.44
N PRO A 97 -0.82 -7.24 -24.73
CA PRO A 97 -1.24 -6.32 -25.82
C PRO A 97 -2.66 -5.79 -25.65
N ALA A 98 -3.57 -6.59 -25.09
CA ALA A 98 -4.97 -6.20 -24.86
C ALA A 98 -5.11 -5.03 -23.87
N TYR A 99 -4.13 -4.82 -22.99
CA TYR A 99 -4.15 -3.79 -21.95
C TYR A 99 -3.22 -2.60 -22.27
N ALA A 100 -2.44 -2.68 -23.35
CA ALA A 100 -1.54 -1.61 -23.77
C ALA A 100 -2.22 -0.24 -23.98
N PRO A 101 -3.46 -0.15 -24.53
CA PRO A 101 -4.16 1.13 -24.64
C PRO A 101 -4.43 1.81 -23.29
N LEU A 102 -4.65 1.03 -22.23
CA LEU A 102 -4.92 1.57 -20.90
C LEU A 102 -3.69 2.27 -20.30
N VAL A 103 -2.50 1.75 -20.59
CA VAL A 103 -1.22 2.32 -20.14
C VAL A 103 -0.97 3.68 -20.82
N SER A 104 -1.18 3.77 -22.14
CA SER A 104 -0.95 5.00 -22.92
C SER A 104 -1.96 6.11 -22.60
N VAL A 105 -3.21 5.72 -22.31
CA VAL A 105 -4.28 6.66 -21.97
C VAL A 105 -4.08 7.28 -20.58
N HIS A 106 -3.53 6.53 -19.62
CA HIS A 106 -3.19 7.06 -18.29
C HIS A 106 -2.03 8.08 -18.34
N SER A 107 -1.16 7.98 -19.34
CA SER A 107 -0.06 8.94 -19.57
C SER A 107 -0.50 10.27 -20.22
N SER A 108 -1.72 10.35 -20.78
CA SER A 108 -2.18 11.51 -21.58
C SER A 108 -3.15 12.45 -20.85
N GLY A 109 -3.39 12.26 -19.55
CA GLY A 109 -4.07 13.25 -18.69
C GLY A 109 -5.51 13.63 -19.08
N SER A 110 -6.17 12.85 -19.95
CA SER A 110 -7.54 13.13 -20.37
C SER A 110 -8.54 12.93 -19.23
N SER A 111 -9.46 13.89 -19.07
CA SER A 111 -10.51 13.90 -18.04
C SER A 111 -11.60 12.83 -18.22
N SER A 112 -11.59 12.10 -19.33
CA SER A 112 -12.55 11.01 -19.65
C SER A 112 -12.02 9.61 -19.32
N THR A 113 -10.92 9.50 -18.59
CA THR A 113 -10.28 8.22 -18.32
C THR A 113 -10.96 7.47 -17.16
N PRO A 114 -11.21 6.14 -17.31
CA PRO A 114 -11.69 5.34 -16.19
C PRO A 114 -10.62 5.32 -15.09
N ASP A 115 -11.03 5.56 -13.84
CA ASP A 115 -10.15 5.51 -12.67
C ASP A 115 -9.69 4.07 -12.40
N LEU A 116 -8.57 3.67 -13.01
CA LEU A 116 -8.00 2.33 -12.90
C LEU A 116 -7.31 2.10 -11.55
N THR A 117 -6.80 3.16 -10.94
CA THR A 117 -6.06 3.14 -9.67
C THR A 117 -6.99 3.25 -8.46
N ASN A 118 -8.26 3.62 -8.69
CA ASN A 118 -9.27 3.92 -7.68
C ASN A 118 -8.88 5.11 -6.78
N ASP A 119 -8.07 6.04 -7.30
CA ASP A 119 -7.60 7.20 -6.54
C ASP A 119 -8.75 8.15 -6.20
N THR A 120 -9.75 8.28 -7.08
CA THR A 120 -10.95 9.10 -6.84
C THR A 120 -11.80 8.51 -5.72
N LEU A 121 -11.95 7.18 -5.70
CA LEU A 121 -12.68 6.49 -4.63
C LEU A 121 -11.97 6.66 -3.29
N PHE A 122 -10.64 6.54 -3.28
CA PHE A 122 -9.82 6.77 -2.09
C PHE A 122 -9.98 8.20 -1.55
N VAL A 123 -9.82 9.22 -2.40
CA VAL A 123 -9.95 10.62 -1.98
C VAL A 123 -11.35 10.92 -1.46
N ASN A 124 -12.40 10.41 -2.12
CA ASN A 124 -13.77 10.57 -1.65
C ASN A 124 -14.01 9.93 -0.27
N ASP A 125 -13.41 8.77 -0.01
CA ASP A 125 -13.48 8.10 1.29
C ASP A 125 -12.74 8.89 2.39
N ILE A 126 -11.60 9.50 2.08
CA ILE A 126 -10.90 10.43 2.97
C ILE A 126 -11.78 11.64 3.29
N LEU A 127 -12.34 12.30 2.28
CA LEU A 127 -13.22 13.47 2.46
C LEU A 127 -14.46 13.12 3.29
N LYS A 128 -15.08 11.96 3.04
CA LYS A 128 -16.20 11.45 3.84
C LYS A 128 -15.79 11.27 5.30
N SER A 129 -14.59 10.76 5.56
CA SER A 129 -14.07 10.55 6.91
C SER A 129 -13.81 11.86 7.66
N ILE A 130 -13.30 12.86 6.94
CA ILE A 130 -13.09 14.21 7.46
C ILE A 130 -14.43 14.86 7.80
N ASN A 131 -15.42 14.76 6.91
CA ASN A 131 -16.77 15.28 7.15
C ASN A 131 -17.47 14.57 8.32
N ALA A 132 -17.19 13.28 8.52
CA ALA A 132 -17.64 12.50 9.66
C ALA A 132 -16.85 12.77 10.96
N ARG A 133 -15.88 13.71 10.94
CA ARG A 133 -15.03 14.10 12.09
C ARG A 133 -14.27 12.92 12.70
N HIS A 134 -13.84 11.96 11.88
CA HIS A 134 -12.95 10.91 12.35
C HIS A 134 -11.61 11.50 12.80
N GLY A 135 -11.03 10.94 13.86
CA GLY A 135 -9.74 11.39 14.38
C GLY A 135 -8.61 11.25 13.36
N GLU A 136 -7.59 12.09 13.48
CA GLU A 136 -6.41 12.12 12.59
C GLU A 136 -5.79 10.74 12.38
N ARG A 137 -5.74 9.92 13.43
CA ARG A 137 -5.21 8.54 13.39
C ARG A 137 -5.90 7.67 12.34
N VAL A 138 -7.22 7.84 12.15
CA VAL A 138 -8.00 7.11 11.15
C VAL A 138 -7.61 7.57 9.75
N ILE A 139 -7.48 8.88 9.53
CA ILE A 139 -7.06 9.43 8.24
C ILE A 139 -5.66 8.94 7.88
N ARG A 140 -4.71 9.02 8.82
CA ARG A 140 -3.35 8.51 8.63
C ARG A 140 -3.31 7.01 8.36
N ALA A 141 -4.18 6.23 9.01
CA ALA A 141 -4.28 4.79 8.75
C ALA A 141 -4.73 4.53 7.30
N LYS A 142 -5.74 5.26 6.79
CA LYS A 142 -6.17 5.13 5.39
C LYS A 142 -5.07 5.46 4.39
N TRP A 143 -4.30 6.51 4.62
CA TRP A 143 -3.13 6.84 3.79
C TRP A 143 -2.06 5.75 3.85
N ARG A 144 -1.78 5.22 5.05
CA ARG A 144 -0.88 4.08 5.22
C ARG A 144 -1.34 2.87 4.42
N ASP A 145 -2.62 2.50 4.54
CA ASP A 145 -3.19 1.34 3.85
C ASP A 145 -3.12 1.51 2.33
N TRP A 146 -3.35 2.72 1.82
CA TRP A 146 -3.19 3.03 0.39
C TRP A 146 -1.73 2.88 -0.08
N VAL A 147 -0.76 3.38 0.70
CA VAL A 147 0.67 3.21 0.39
C VAL A 147 1.09 1.73 0.47
N THR A 148 0.64 1.00 1.50
CA THR A 148 0.92 -0.44 1.64
C THR A 148 0.29 -1.25 0.51
N LYS A 149 -0.92 -0.89 0.07
CA LYS A 149 -1.55 -1.47 -1.13
C LYS A 149 -0.66 -1.22 -2.35
N PHE A 150 -0.23 0.03 -2.56
CA PHE A 150 0.65 0.38 -3.68
C PHE A 150 1.95 -0.46 -3.68
N THR A 151 2.63 -0.61 -2.55
CA THR A 151 3.87 -1.42 -2.48
C THR A 151 3.62 -2.91 -2.79
N ARG A 152 2.46 -3.46 -2.39
CA ARG A 152 2.09 -4.85 -2.69
C ARG A 152 1.72 -5.05 -4.16
N ILE A 153 1.11 -4.04 -4.79
CA ILE A 153 0.84 -4.03 -6.24
C ILE A 153 2.15 -3.91 -7.02
N ALA A 154 3.07 -3.06 -6.57
CA ALA A 154 4.40 -2.91 -7.16
C ALA A 154 5.17 -4.24 -7.15
N ALA A 155 5.11 -5.00 -6.05
CA ALA A 155 5.72 -6.32 -6.00
C ALA A 155 5.18 -7.26 -7.10
N ALA A 156 3.85 -7.34 -7.24
CA ALA A 156 3.23 -8.16 -8.27
C ALA A 156 3.53 -7.69 -9.71
N PHE A 157 3.68 -6.37 -9.92
CA PHE A 157 4.13 -5.82 -11.20
C PHE A 157 5.52 -6.32 -11.54
N GLU A 158 6.46 -6.24 -10.60
CA GLU A 158 7.84 -6.66 -10.82
C GLU A 158 7.93 -8.14 -11.18
N GLU A 159 7.16 -8.99 -10.51
CA GLU A 159 7.10 -10.42 -10.85
C GLU A 159 6.51 -10.67 -12.23
N THR A 160 5.47 -9.93 -12.60
CA THR A 160 4.81 -10.10 -13.90
C THR A 160 5.74 -9.67 -15.04
N VAL A 161 6.47 -8.56 -14.87
CA VAL A 161 7.28 -7.95 -15.92
C VAL A 161 8.72 -8.46 -15.95
N TYR A 162 9.38 -8.55 -14.78
CA TYR A 162 10.79 -8.93 -14.63
C TYR A 162 11.00 -10.36 -14.13
N GLY A 163 9.93 -11.07 -13.75
CA GLY A 163 9.98 -12.46 -13.28
C GLY A 163 10.34 -12.63 -11.81
N ALA A 164 10.76 -11.57 -11.11
CA ALA A 164 11.03 -11.58 -9.68
C ALA A 164 10.84 -10.17 -9.10
N SER A 165 10.51 -10.08 -7.81
CA SER A 165 10.43 -8.81 -7.08
C SER A 165 11.42 -8.75 -5.93
N ALA A 166 12.09 -7.61 -5.78
CA ALA A 166 12.92 -7.34 -4.60
C ALA A 166 12.10 -6.92 -3.37
N LEU A 167 10.80 -6.63 -3.56
CA LEU A 167 9.87 -6.24 -2.51
C LEU A 167 9.28 -7.45 -1.76
N TYR A 168 9.59 -8.66 -2.21
CA TYR A 168 9.19 -9.89 -1.57
C TYR A 168 10.42 -10.73 -1.19
N ILE A 169 10.53 -11.05 0.09
CA ILE A 169 11.69 -11.76 0.68
C ILE A 169 11.34 -13.23 0.99
N GLY A 170 10.12 -13.67 0.66
CA GLY A 170 9.67 -15.05 0.90
C GLY A 170 10.09 -16.00 -0.22
N SER A 171 11.39 -16.26 -0.37
CA SER A 171 11.83 -17.35 -1.25
C SER A 171 11.64 -18.70 -0.53
N ASP A 172 10.51 -19.35 -0.79
CA ASP A 172 10.52 -20.68 -1.41
C ASP A 172 9.08 -21.19 -1.49
N ASP A 173 8.39 -20.84 -2.58
CA ASP A 173 7.12 -21.49 -2.92
C ASP A 173 7.32 -23.03 -3.02
N LEU A 174 8.53 -23.50 -3.35
CA LEU A 174 8.85 -24.92 -3.45
C LEU A 174 8.93 -25.63 -2.08
N GLU A 175 9.58 -25.04 -1.08
CA GLU A 175 9.57 -25.56 0.30
C GLU A 175 8.20 -25.40 0.93
N ASN A 176 7.50 -24.29 0.67
CA ASN A 176 6.16 -24.06 1.16
C ASN A 176 5.17 -25.11 0.60
N VAL A 177 5.22 -25.42 -0.69
CA VAL A 177 4.43 -26.50 -1.29
C VAL A 177 4.79 -27.86 -0.69
N ALA A 178 6.09 -28.16 -0.51
CA ALA A 178 6.54 -29.40 0.11
C ALA A 178 6.08 -29.55 1.57
N ALA A 179 5.95 -28.44 2.29
CA ALA A 179 5.45 -28.36 3.67
C ALA A 179 3.92 -28.20 3.77
N GLY A 180 3.19 -28.19 2.63
CA GLY A 180 1.73 -28.05 2.58
C GLY A 180 1.22 -26.67 3.02
N LEU A 181 2.05 -25.63 2.88
CA LEU A 181 1.68 -24.23 3.07
C LEU A 181 1.09 -23.66 1.77
N PRO A 182 0.04 -22.83 1.86
CA PRO A 182 -0.53 -22.08 0.75
C PRO A 182 0.52 -21.23 0.08
N THR A 183 0.54 -21.34 -1.23
CA THR A 183 1.37 -20.51 -2.09
C THR A 183 0.68 -19.18 -2.35
N GLY A 184 1.51 -18.16 -2.56
CA GLY A 184 1.06 -16.82 -2.92
C GLY A 184 1.36 -15.77 -1.86
N HIS A 185 1.68 -14.59 -2.34
CA HIS A 185 2.03 -13.44 -1.54
C HIS A 185 1.59 -12.17 -2.27
N GLY A 186 1.73 -11.01 -1.61
CA GLY A 186 1.42 -9.73 -2.23
C GLY A 186 -0.09 -9.44 -2.26
N TYR A 187 -0.50 -8.50 -3.12
CA TYR A 187 -1.89 -8.05 -3.15
C TYR A 187 -2.82 -9.10 -3.79
N VAL A 188 -4.08 -9.10 -3.38
CA VAL A 188 -5.08 -10.06 -3.86
C VAL A 188 -6.13 -9.35 -4.69
N TRP A 189 -6.29 -9.81 -5.92
CA TRP A 189 -7.36 -9.40 -6.82
C TRP A 189 -8.51 -10.41 -6.81
N VAL A 190 -9.68 -9.93 -7.23
CA VAL A 190 -10.87 -10.78 -7.45
C VAL A 190 -10.61 -11.77 -8.58
N ASP A 191 -10.01 -11.29 -9.67
CA ASP A 191 -9.65 -12.05 -10.86
C ASP A 191 -8.39 -11.47 -11.55
N ASP A 192 -7.83 -12.23 -12.50
CA ASP A 192 -6.64 -11.82 -13.25
C ASP A 192 -6.90 -10.61 -14.16
N VAL A 193 -8.14 -10.42 -14.61
CA VAL A 193 -8.53 -9.25 -15.39
C VAL A 193 -8.44 -7.98 -14.55
N ALA A 194 -8.95 -7.98 -13.31
CA ALA A 194 -8.79 -6.85 -12.40
C ALA A 194 -7.31 -6.58 -12.09
N LYS A 195 -6.51 -7.65 -11.90
CA LYS A 195 -5.06 -7.53 -11.73
C LYS A 195 -4.41 -6.78 -12.88
N LEU A 196 -4.58 -7.25 -14.12
CA LEU A 196 -3.94 -6.65 -15.30
C LEU A 196 -4.41 -5.21 -15.55
N ARG A 197 -5.69 -4.89 -15.28
CA ARG A 197 -6.22 -3.53 -15.41
C ARG A 197 -5.61 -2.57 -14.38
N GLU A 198 -5.51 -2.99 -13.12
CA GLU A 198 -4.94 -2.16 -12.06
C GLU A 198 -3.42 -2.01 -12.22
N LEU A 199 -2.73 -3.07 -12.68
CA LEU A 199 -1.32 -2.99 -13.06
C LEU A 199 -1.11 -1.99 -14.21
N ALA A 200 -1.93 -2.06 -15.26
CA ALA A 200 -1.85 -1.14 -16.40
C ALA A 200 -1.97 0.34 -16.00
N GLY A 201 -2.81 0.66 -15.01
CA GLY A 201 -2.94 2.02 -14.48
C GLY A 201 -1.76 2.47 -13.61
N ASN A 202 -1.09 1.54 -12.92
CA ASN A 202 0.00 1.85 -11.99
C ASN A 202 1.40 1.79 -12.61
N VAL A 203 1.57 1.28 -13.84
CA VAL A 203 2.87 1.05 -14.48
C VAL A 203 3.81 2.26 -14.38
N THR A 204 3.33 3.45 -14.77
CA THR A 204 4.15 4.67 -14.78
C THR A 204 4.55 5.10 -13.37
N ARG A 205 3.65 4.95 -12.39
CA ARG A 205 3.91 5.26 -10.97
C ARG A 205 4.93 4.30 -10.36
N ILE A 206 4.81 3.01 -10.67
CA ILE A 206 5.70 1.97 -10.18
C ILE A 206 7.09 2.17 -10.76
N GLU A 207 7.21 2.33 -12.08
CA GLU A 207 8.50 2.55 -12.75
C GLU A 207 9.18 3.85 -12.31
N GLY A 208 8.39 4.92 -12.12
CA GLY A 208 8.88 6.17 -11.55
C GLY A 208 9.43 5.98 -10.14
N TRP A 209 8.74 5.21 -9.29
CA TRP A 209 9.15 4.95 -7.91
C TRP A 209 10.37 4.03 -7.79
N ARG A 210 10.47 2.97 -8.61
CA ARG A 210 11.55 1.97 -8.57
C ARG A 210 12.95 2.56 -8.73
N ASN A 211 13.07 3.64 -9.49
CA ASN A 211 14.34 4.33 -9.71
C ASN A 211 14.69 5.33 -8.59
N THR A 212 13.85 5.48 -7.56
CA THR A 212 14.07 6.44 -6.48
C THR A 212 14.81 5.83 -5.29
N ARG A 213 15.46 6.69 -4.51
CA ARG A 213 16.04 6.31 -3.21
C ARG A 213 15.02 5.71 -2.24
N SER A 214 13.75 6.14 -2.33
CA SER A 214 12.70 5.66 -1.43
C SER A 214 12.41 4.18 -1.64
N TYR A 215 12.50 3.69 -2.87
CA TYR A 215 12.38 2.26 -3.21
C TYR A 215 13.51 1.45 -2.58
N TYR A 216 14.77 1.88 -2.75
CA TYR A 216 15.93 1.19 -2.16
C TYR A 216 15.89 1.19 -0.62
N SER A 217 15.49 2.30 0.00
CA SER A 217 15.29 2.35 1.46
C SER A 217 14.17 1.42 1.91
N PHE A 218 13.10 1.29 1.12
CA PHE A 218 12.00 0.39 1.43
C PHE A 218 12.43 -1.09 1.37
N ILE A 219 13.27 -1.49 0.40
CA ILE A 219 13.87 -2.84 0.37
C ILE A 219 14.69 -3.11 1.63
N GLN A 220 15.52 -2.14 2.06
CA GLN A 220 16.31 -2.28 3.29
C GLN A 220 15.43 -2.45 4.53
N ASP A 221 14.35 -1.67 4.61
CA ASP A 221 13.39 -1.75 5.70
C ASP A 221 12.64 -3.10 5.71
N LEU A 222 12.27 -3.62 4.53
CA LEU A 222 11.67 -4.95 4.40
C LEU A 222 12.64 -6.04 4.84
N ALA A 223 13.91 -5.96 4.46
CA ALA A 223 14.93 -6.92 4.89
C ALA A 223 15.10 -6.93 6.41
N GLN A 224 15.16 -5.74 7.04
CA GLN A 224 15.21 -5.61 8.49
C GLN A 224 13.94 -6.19 9.14
N LEU A 225 12.76 -5.85 8.63
CA LEU A 225 11.49 -6.35 9.15
C LEU A 225 11.40 -7.89 9.05
N TYR A 226 11.92 -8.47 7.97
CA TYR A 226 11.94 -9.92 7.79
C TYR A 226 12.78 -10.65 8.85
N THR A 227 13.87 -10.04 9.33
CA THR A 227 14.71 -10.66 10.37
C THR A 227 14.00 -10.83 11.71
N VAL A 228 13.12 -9.88 12.06
CA VAL A 228 12.41 -9.83 13.34
C VAL A 228 11.00 -10.40 13.28
N ARG A 229 10.48 -10.68 12.07
CA ARG A 229 9.13 -11.20 11.89
C ARG A 229 9.02 -12.60 12.52
N PRO A 230 8.03 -12.85 13.40
CA PRO A 230 7.89 -14.14 14.07
C PRO A 230 7.51 -15.26 13.09
N LEU A 231 6.68 -14.95 12.09
CA LEU A 231 6.28 -15.89 11.04
C LEU A 231 7.03 -15.63 9.74
N LYS A 232 7.95 -16.52 9.41
CA LYS A 232 8.67 -16.55 8.13
C LYS A 232 7.95 -17.49 7.16
N GLY A 233 7.96 -17.16 5.88
CA GLY A 233 7.32 -17.96 4.82
C GLY A 233 5.80 -17.84 4.71
N LEU A 234 5.10 -17.29 5.72
CA LEU A 234 3.64 -17.11 5.67
C LEU A 234 3.22 -15.63 5.50
N ASP A 235 2.61 -15.30 4.37
CA ASP A 235 1.98 -14.00 4.16
C ASP A 235 0.53 -14.01 4.66
N LEU A 236 0.36 -13.77 5.97
CA LEU A 236 -0.95 -13.68 6.62
C LEU A 236 -1.88 -12.65 5.97
N HIS A 237 -1.34 -11.50 5.54
CA HIS A 237 -2.14 -10.47 4.91
C HIS A 237 -2.70 -10.95 3.58
N HIS A 238 -1.88 -11.64 2.77
CA HIS A 238 -2.32 -12.24 1.52
C HIS A 238 -3.42 -13.27 1.75
N MET A 239 -3.21 -14.20 2.68
CA MET A 239 -4.19 -15.26 2.99
C MET A 239 -5.52 -14.71 3.49
N HIS A 240 -5.48 -13.71 4.38
CA HIS A 240 -6.67 -13.03 4.85
C HIS A 240 -7.39 -12.29 3.72
N ASP A 241 -6.65 -11.57 2.87
CA ASP A 241 -7.24 -10.86 1.72
C ASP A 241 -7.84 -11.83 0.69
N ARG A 242 -7.27 -13.04 0.53
CA ARG A 242 -7.86 -14.11 -0.30
C ARG A 242 -9.21 -14.58 0.21
N LEU A 243 -9.31 -14.88 1.50
CA LEU A 243 -10.60 -15.24 2.12
C LEU A 243 -11.64 -14.13 1.98
N ARG A 244 -11.21 -12.86 2.04
CA ARG A 244 -12.10 -11.70 1.95
C ARG A 244 -12.55 -11.37 0.52
N THR A 245 -11.64 -11.50 -0.45
CA THR A 245 -11.80 -10.93 -1.80
C THR A 245 -12.20 -11.97 -2.83
N GLN A 246 -11.70 -13.21 -2.69
CA GLN A 246 -11.93 -14.27 -3.66
C GLN A 246 -13.07 -15.19 -3.20
N ARG A 247 -13.84 -15.70 -4.16
CA ARG A 247 -14.86 -16.73 -3.89
C ARG A 247 -14.19 -18.10 -3.89
N LEU A 248 -13.62 -18.48 -2.76
CA LEU A 248 -12.89 -19.74 -2.60
C LEU A 248 -13.85 -20.91 -2.37
N SER A 249 -13.49 -22.09 -2.89
CA SER A 249 -14.17 -23.33 -2.54
C SER A 249 -13.85 -23.75 -1.11
N HIS A 250 -14.63 -24.70 -0.55
CA HIS A 250 -14.36 -25.24 0.78
C HIS A 250 -12.96 -25.86 0.88
N LEU A 251 -12.49 -26.51 -0.19
CA LEU A 251 -11.15 -27.11 -0.23
C LEU A 251 -10.06 -26.02 -0.21
N GLN A 252 -10.20 -25.00 -1.04
CA GLN A 252 -9.25 -23.87 -1.09
C GLN A 252 -9.22 -23.07 0.22
N SER A 253 -10.38 -22.93 0.87
CA SER A 253 -10.47 -22.26 2.17
C SER A 253 -9.81 -23.09 3.26
N LYS A 254 -10.00 -24.42 3.25
CA LYS A 254 -9.35 -25.36 4.16
C LYS A 254 -7.82 -25.27 4.04
N ASP A 255 -7.30 -25.12 2.83
CA ASP A 255 -5.85 -24.97 2.60
C ASP A 255 -5.31 -23.70 3.28
N ILE A 256 -6.12 -22.65 3.47
CA ILE A 256 -5.72 -21.44 4.20
C ILE A 256 -5.84 -21.64 5.72
N TYR A 257 -6.92 -22.24 6.20
CA TYR A 257 -7.17 -22.39 7.64
C TYR A 257 -6.24 -23.38 8.34
N ILE A 258 -5.83 -24.47 7.65
CA ILE A 258 -4.91 -25.46 8.23
C ILE A 258 -3.56 -24.85 8.64
N PRO A 259 -2.85 -24.10 7.78
CA PRO A 259 -1.62 -23.41 8.12
C PRO A 259 -1.80 -22.37 9.22
N PHE A 260 -2.92 -21.62 9.24
CA PHE A 260 -3.21 -20.69 10.32
C PHE A 260 -3.25 -21.44 11.65
N ALA A 261 -3.98 -22.55 11.72
CA ALA A 261 -4.07 -23.37 12.93
C ALA A 261 -2.74 -24.03 13.31
N LYS A 262 -1.83 -24.27 12.37
CA LYS A 262 -0.52 -24.92 12.61
C LYS A 262 0.60 -23.96 12.99
N HIS A 263 0.54 -22.70 12.55
CA HIS A 263 1.64 -21.76 12.67
C HIS A 263 1.31 -20.54 13.54
N VAL A 264 0.02 -20.27 13.82
CA VAL A 264 -0.40 -19.13 14.64
C VAL A 264 -0.81 -19.64 16.03
N HIS A 265 0.09 -19.50 16.99
CA HIS A 265 -0.10 -19.95 18.37
C HIS A 265 0.24 -18.87 19.41
N SER A 266 1.24 -18.04 19.10
CA SER A 266 1.69 -16.96 19.99
C SER A 266 0.83 -15.71 19.83
N TYR A 267 0.77 -14.89 20.89
CA TYR A 267 0.08 -13.61 20.83
C TYR A 267 0.63 -12.66 19.79
N ASP A 268 1.94 -12.63 19.63
CA ASP A 268 2.57 -11.76 18.64
C ASP A 268 2.15 -12.18 17.22
N GLU A 269 2.00 -13.48 16.98
CA GLU A 269 1.52 -14.05 15.72
C GLU A 269 0.03 -13.78 15.49
N ILE A 270 -0.80 -13.94 16.54
CA ILE A 270 -2.22 -13.60 16.49
C ILE A 270 -2.41 -12.11 16.23
N CYS A 271 -1.58 -11.25 16.81
CA CYS A 271 -1.64 -9.81 16.56
C CYS A 271 -1.36 -9.46 15.10
N LEU A 272 -0.53 -10.23 14.39
CA LEU A 272 -0.29 -10.05 12.95
C LEU A 272 -1.54 -10.34 12.10
N CYS A 273 -2.48 -11.15 12.59
CA CYS A 273 -3.76 -11.38 11.92
C CYS A 273 -4.70 -10.15 11.97
N PHE A 274 -4.38 -9.12 12.78
CA PHE A 274 -5.19 -7.91 12.93
C PHE A 274 -4.43 -6.66 12.46
N PRO A 275 -4.50 -6.32 11.16
CA PRO A 275 -3.73 -5.22 10.53
C PRO A 275 -3.99 -3.84 11.14
N SER A 276 -5.15 -3.65 11.80
CA SER A 276 -5.58 -2.38 12.36
C SER A 276 -4.88 -2.01 13.68
N ARG A 277 -4.00 -2.87 14.20
CA ARG A 277 -3.22 -2.57 15.39
C ARG A 277 -1.85 -2.02 15.00
N PRO A 278 -1.42 -0.88 15.57
CA PRO A 278 -0.03 -0.46 15.43
C PRO A 278 0.88 -1.60 15.93
N THR A 279 1.99 -1.77 15.24
CA THR A 279 3.07 -2.70 15.59
C THR A 279 3.41 -2.63 17.08
N LEU A 280 3.78 -3.79 17.63
CA LEU A 280 3.95 -4.20 19.04
C LEU A 280 4.91 -3.38 19.92
N VAL A 281 5.23 -2.14 19.57
CA VAL A 281 6.21 -1.31 20.29
C VAL A 281 5.59 -0.56 21.48
N GLU A 282 4.25 -0.38 21.54
CA GLU A 282 3.64 0.56 22.51
C GLU A 282 2.75 -0.04 23.61
N VAL A 283 2.46 -1.35 23.64
CA VAL A 283 1.49 -1.92 24.61
C VAL A 283 2.20 -2.60 25.80
N PRO A 284 1.93 -2.24 27.07
CA PRO A 284 2.49 -2.93 28.25
C PRO A 284 2.06 -4.40 28.35
N GLN A 285 2.98 -5.29 28.78
CA GLN A 285 2.76 -6.76 28.85
C GLN A 285 1.47 -7.17 29.58
N SER A 286 1.12 -6.52 30.69
CA SER A 286 -0.10 -6.83 31.45
C SER A 286 -1.40 -6.58 30.68
N VAL A 287 -1.40 -5.58 29.79
CA VAL A 287 -2.54 -5.29 28.90
C VAL A 287 -2.58 -6.28 27.73
N ARG A 288 -1.43 -6.87 27.37
CA ARG A 288 -1.34 -7.93 26.35
C ARG A 288 -2.02 -9.21 26.83
N GLU A 289 -1.72 -9.66 28.05
CA GLU A 289 -2.25 -10.90 28.64
C GLU A 289 -3.76 -10.86 28.87
N ALA A 290 -4.29 -9.74 29.37
CA ALA A 290 -5.73 -9.58 29.58
C ALA A 290 -6.53 -9.57 28.26
N ARG A 291 -5.96 -8.97 27.20
CA ARG A 291 -6.60 -8.93 25.86
C ARG A 291 -6.45 -10.23 25.09
N LEU A 292 -5.38 -10.99 25.34
CA LEU A 292 -5.17 -12.37 24.91
C LEU A 292 -6.36 -13.23 25.32
N SER A 293 -6.63 -13.32 26.62
CA SER A 293 -7.67 -14.19 27.17
C SER A 293 -9.04 -13.87 26.58
N ALA A 294 -9.36 -12.59 26.36
CA ALA A 294 -10.65 -12.19 25.81
C ALA A 294 -10.79 -12.59 24.33
N HIS A 295 -9.77 -12.35 23.50
CA HIS A 295 -9.85 -12.65 22.07
C HIS A 295 -9.70 -14.13 21.73
N THR A 296 -8.88 -14.88 22.47
CA THR A 296 -8.77 -16.33 22.24
C THR A 296 -10.11 -17.01 22.54
N GLN A 297 -10.81 -16.58 23.60
CA GLN A 297 -12.16 -17.07 23.92
C GLN A 297 -13.20 -16.70 22.87
N GLU A 298 -13.16 -15.47 22.36
CA GLU A 298 -14.09 -15.00 21.33
C GLU A 298 -13.87 -15.73 19.98
N MET A 299 -12.61 -15.92 19.60
CA MET A 299 -12.24 -16.62 18.38
C MET A 299 -12.56 -18.13 18.47
N GLU A 300 -12.28 -18.79 19.60
CA GLU A 300 -12.69 -20.18 19.82
C GLU A 300 -14.21 -20.35 19.81
N ALA A 301 -14.96 -19.40 20.39
CA ALA A 301 -16.42 -19.43 20.37
C ALA A 301 -16.99 -19.25 18.95
N GLU A 302 -16.42 -18.34 18.16
CA GLU A 302 -16.85 -18.12 16.78
C GLU A 302 -16.49 -19.33 15.88
N MET A 303 -15.29 -19.91 16.07
CA MET A 303 -14.86 -21.10 15.33
C MET A 303 -15.74 -22.31 15.66
N ARG A 304 -16.06 -22.52 16.95
CA ARG A 304 -16.98 -23.59 17.38
C ARG A 304 -18.39 -23.39 16.83
N SER A 305 -18.92 -22.16 16.85
CA SER A 305 -20.24 -21.87 16.29
C SER A 305 -20.31 -22.12 14.77
N LYS A 306 -19.23 -21.82 14.04
CA LYS A 306 -19.14 -22.12 12.60
C LYS A 306 -19.03 -23.61 12.33
N LEU A 307 -18.24 -24.35 13.12
CA LEU A 307 -18.11 -25.80 13.00
C LEU A 307 -19.41 -26.56 13.31
N GLU A 308 -20.17 -26.12 14.34
CA GLU A 308 -21.47 -26.69 14.68
C GLU A 308 -22.53 -26.44 13.60
N LYS A 309 -22.53 -25.24 12.99
CA LYS A 309 -23.44 -24.90 11.87
C LYS A 309 -23.14 -25.71 10.60
N GLU A 310 -21.91 -26.16 10.42
CA GLU A 310 -21.48 -26.99 9.29
C GLU A 310 -21.56 -28.51 9.57
N GLY A 311 -22.08 -28.92 10.74
CA GLY A 311 -22.31 -30.33 11.07
C GLY A 311 -21.04 -31.14 11.38
N ILE A 312 -19.92 -30.46 11.65
CA ILE A 312 -18.63 -31.10 11.95
C ILE A 312 -18.45 -31.10 13.47
N VAL A 313 -18.79 -32.23 14.11
CA VAL A 313 -18.54 -32.44 15.54
C VAL A 313 -17.06 -32.79 15.74
N PRO A 314 -16.29 -32.05 16.55
CA PRO A 314 -14.94 -32.46 16.91
C PRO A 314 -15.03 -33.68 17.84
N GLU A 315 -14.63 -34.85 17.33
CA GLU A 315 -14.52 -36.08 18.12
C GLU A 315 -13.52 -35.86 19.29
N GLY A 316 -14.05 -35.86 20.51
CA GLY A 316 -13.29 -35.85 21.75
C GLY A 316 -13.68 -37.02 22.63
N ARG A 317 -12.81 -38.05 22.64
CA ARG A 317 -12.64 -39.10 23.67
C ARG A 317 -13.90 -39.81 24.18
N ARG A 318 -14.06 -41.08 23.75
CA ARG A 318 -14.51 -42.12 24.70
C ARG A 318 -13.30 -42.70 25.43
N ILE A 319 -13.46 -42.70 26.74
CA ILE A 319 -12.65 -43.39 27.72
C ILE A 319 -12.92 -44.89 27.55
N SER A 320 -11.86 -45.67 27.42
CA SER A 320 -11.74 -47.05 27.90
C SER A 320 -10.27 -47.42 27.92
#